data_AF-A0AAV7KV83-F1
#
_entry.id   AF-A0AAV7KV83-F1
#
_cell.length_a   1.000
_cell.length_b   1.000
_cell.length_c   1.000
_cell.angle_alpha   90.00
_cell.angle_beta   90.00
_cell.angle_gamma   90.00
#
_symmetry.space_group_name_H-M   'P 1'
#
loop_
_entity.id
_entity.type
_entity.pdbx_description
1 polymer ?
#
loop_
_entity_poly.entity_id
_entity_poly.type
_entity_poly.pdbx_seq_one_letter_code
_entity_poly.pdbx_strand_id
1 'polypeptide(L)'
;MYPHRNIQNRFKQLCEKYKTAFGTQQCSKYHTAEVFGALGIDAADMEVVTGKTHRVFRVIEITNKLEDFRLYWDWLLGVKLKEYTRKVLCPPVCRMEKSAINCTTCKKQSMTCWTITKCYPEEMDLVQLILVLAGSSAFSMLVGFVVCCFE
;
A
#
# COMPACT_ATOMS: atom_id res chain seq x y z
N MET A 1 15.29 -15.51 1.85
CA MET A 1 14.18 -15.40 2.83
C MET A 1 14.77 -15.72 4.20
N TYR A 2 14.90 -14.74 5.11
CA TYR A 2 15.71 -14.86 6.33
C TYR A 2 15.10 -15.84 7.34
N PRO A 3 15.67 -17.05 7.52
CA PRO A 3 15.08 -18.12 8.33
C PRO A 3 15.12 -17.84 9.84
N HIS A 4 15.98 -16.94 10.30
CA HIS A 4 16.23 -16.69 11.73
C HIS A 4 15.07 -16.04 12.50
N ARG A 5 14.09 -15.42 11.80
CA ARG A 5 13.03 -14.65 12.47
C ARG A 5 11.71 -15.40 12.67
N ASN A 6 11.59 -16.62 12.13
CA ASN A 6 10.43 -17.53 12.16
C ASN A 6 9.06 -16.82 12.23
N ILE A 7 8.89 -15.79 11.40
CA ILE A 7 7.72 -14.89 11.44
C ILE A 7 6.46 -15.66 11.07
N GLN A 8 6.58 -16.61 10.14
CA GLN A 8 5.47 -17.42 9.67
C GLN A 8 4.87 -18.28 10.80
N ASN A 9 5.69 -18.97 11.59
CA ASN A 9 5.16 -19.79 12.69
C ASN A 9 4.59 -18.92 13.81
N ARG A 10 5.26 -17.80 14.14
CA ARG A 10 4.73 -16.84 15.14
C ARG A 10 3.38 -16.27 14.72
N PHE A 11 3.25 -15.90 13.44
CA PHE A 11 1.98 -15.44 12.89
C PHE A 11 0.89 -16.51 13.07
N LYS A 12 1.15 -17.76 12.69
CA LYS A 12 0.20 -18.86 12.88
C LYS A 12 -0.23 -19.00 14.34
N GLN A 13 0.73 -18.98 15.27
CA GLN A 13 0.44 -19.11 16.71
C GLN A 13 -0.38 -17.94 17.25
N LEU A 14 0.00 -16.69 16.93
CA LEU A 14 -0.74 -15.50 17.37
C LEU A 14 -2.13 -15.43 16.74
N CYS A 15 -2.26 -15.82 15.47
CA CYS A 15 -3.53 -15.88 14.77
C CYS A 15 -4.48 -16.91 15.41
N GLU A 16 -4.01 -18.13 15.70
CA GLU A 16 -4.86 -19.12 16.40
C GLU A 16 -5.26 -18.64 17.80
N LYS A 17 -4.32 -18.05 18.57
CA LYS A 17 -4.65 -17.45 19.88
C LYS A 17 -5.71 -16.35 19.76
N TYR A 18 -5.59 -15.47 18.77
CA TYR A 18 -6.57 -14.42 18.51
C TYR A 18 -7.94 -14.99 18.16
N LYS A 19 -8.00 -15.99 17.26
CA LYS A 19 -9.26 -16.67 16.91
C LYS A 19 -9.96 -17.27 18.12
N THR A 20 -9.22 -17.99 18.96
CA THR A 20 -9.76 -18.61 20.18
C THR A 20 -10.24 -17.56 21.18
N ALA A 21 -9.48 -16.48 21.39
CA ALA A 21 -9.82 -15.44 22.37
C ALA A 21 -11.05 -14.60 21.97
N PHE A 22 -11.22 -14.32 20.67
CA PHE A 22 -12.28 -13.43 20.17
C PHE A 22 -13.40 -14.15 19.41
N GLY A 23 -13.39 -15.49 19.36
CA GLY A 23 -14.43 -16.29 18.69
C GLY A 23 -14.56 -16.03 17.19
N THR A 24 -13.47 -15.67 16.52
CA THR A 24 -13.44 -15.31 15.09
C THR A 24 -12.70 -16.36 14.26
N GLN A 25 -13.06 -16.49 12.97
CA GLN A 25 -12.32 -17.31 12.00
C GLN A 25 -11.23 -16.53 11.26
N GLN A 26 -11.24 -15.20 11.36
CA GLN A 26 -10.33 -14.32 10.63
C GLN A 26 -9.42 -13.54 11.57
N CYS A 27 -8.13 -13.52 11.23
CA CYS A 27 -7.09 -12.80 11.96
C CYS A 27 -6.80 -11.40 11.40
N SER A 28 -7.51 -11.04 10.34
CA SER A 28 -7.26 -9.88 9.50
C SER A 28 -8.60 -9.48 8.88
N LYS A 29 -8.82 -8.18 8.69
CA LYS A 29 -9.94 -7.70 7.86
C LYS A 29 -9.68 -7.88 6.36
N TYR A 30 -8.43 -8.14 5.98
CA TYR A 30 -8.01 -8.33 4.61
C TYR A 30 -7.86 -9.81 4.25
N HIS A 31 -8.32 -10.17 3.05
CA HIS A 31 -7.99 -11.43 2.40
C HIS A 31 -6.55 -11.37 1.88
N THR A 32 -5.64 -12.05 2.59
CA THR A 32 -4.19 -11.98 2.35
C THR A 32 -3.81 -12.33 0.90
N ALA A 33 -4.47 -13.33 0.30
CA ALA A 33 -4.19 -13.75 -1.08
C ALA A 33 -4.49 -12.65 -2.11
N GLU A 34 -5.61 -11.96 -1.95
CA GLU A 34 -6.03 -10.87 -2.84
C GLU A 34 -5.12 -9.65 -2.67
N VAL A 35 -4.82 -9.29 -1.43
CA VAL A 35 -3.97 -8.14 -1.13
C VAL A 35 -2.55 -8.36 -1.63
N PHE A 36 -1.97 -9.55 -1.41
CA PHE A 36 -0.61 -9.85 -1.85
C PHE A 36 -0.44 -9.94 -3.38
N GLY A 37 -1.48 -10.36 -4.10
CA GLY A 37 -1.43 -10.48 -5.57
C GLY A 37 -1.01 -9.19 -6.28
N ALA A 38 -1.35 -8.04 -5.70
CA ALA A 38 -1.02 -6.73 -6.24
C ALA A 38 0.31 -6.15 -5.73
N LEU A 39 0.91 -6.72 -4.69
CA LEU A 39 2.00 -6.08 -3.93
C LEU A 39 3.38 -6.58 -4.35
N GLY A 40 4.30 -5.62 -4.45
CA GLY A 40 5.73 -5.85 -4.65
C GLY A 40 6.53 -4.95 -3.71
N ILE A 41 7.64 -5.43 -3.18
CA ILE A 41 8.52 -4.67 -2.27
C ILE A 41 9.98 -4.89 -2.65
N ASP A 42 10.84 -3.90 -2.42
CA ASP A 42 12.27 -4.11 -2.63
C ASP A 42 12.90 -4.95 -1.49
N ALA A 43 14.14 -5.40 -1.71
CA ALA A 43 14.81 -6.28 -0.77
C ALA A 43 15.17 -5.59 0.57
N ALA A 44 15.52 -4.30 0.55
CA ALA A 44 15.88 -3.55 1.75
C ALA A 44 14.65 -3.25 2.60
N ASP A 45 13.56 -2.81 1.97
CA ASP A 45 12.28 -2.56 2.63
C ASP A 45 11.66 -3.88 3.16
N MET A 46 11.85 -5.00 2.47
CA MET A 46 11.47 -6.32 2.99
C MET A 46 12.22 -6.68 4.27
N GLU A 47 13.52 -6.37 4.36
CA GLU A 47 14.30 -6.59 5.58
C GLU A 47 13.80 -5.73 6.75
N VAL A 48 13.45 -4.47 6.47
CA VAL A 48 12.87 -3.57 7.46
C VAL A 48 11.52 -4.09 7.95
N VAL A 49 10.63 -4.48 7.04
CA VAL A 49 9.30 -5.02 7.38
C VAL A 49 9.43 -6.29 8.22
N THR A 50 10.24 -7.25 7.79
CA THR A 50 10.43 -8.50 8.53
C THR A 50 11.03 -8.25 9.92
N GLY A 51 11.97 -7.31 10.03
CA GLY A 51 12.55 -6.92 11.31
C GLY A 51 11.55 -6.27 12.27
N LYS A 52 10.75 -5.32 11.77
CA LYS A 52 9.70 -4.67 12.55
C LYS A 52 8.62 -5.66 12.99
N THR A 53 8.13 -6.50 12.07
CA THR A 53 7.13 -7.53 12.38
C THR A 53 7.60 -8.49 13.45
N HIS A 54 8.85 -8.96 13.37
CA HIS A 54 9.41 -9.82 14.40
C HIS A 54 9.41 -9.16 15.78
N ARG A 55 9.81 -7.87 15.86
CA ARG A 55 9.83 -7.13 17.13
C ARG A 55 8.42 -6.91 17.69
N VAL A 56 7.47 -6.50 16.85
CA VAL A 56 6.09 -6.25 17.29
C VAL A 56 5.42 -7.54 17.78
N PHE A 57 5.57 -8.65 17.05
CA PHE A 57 5.03 -9.94 17.51
C PHE A 57 5.62 -10.36 18.85
N ARG A 58 6.92 -10.15 19.07
CA ARG A 58 7.55 -10.42 20.37
C ARG A 58 6.97 -9.56 21.49
N VAL A 59 6.69 -8.28 21.23
CA VAL A 59 6.03 -7.39 22.22
C VAL A 59 4.63 -7.89 22.55
N ILE A 60 3.85 -8.30 21.55
CA ILE A 60 2.51 -8.87 21.77
C ILE A 60 2.58 -10.17 22.58
N GLU A 61 3.53 -11.05 22.28
CA GLU A 61 3.75 -12.28 23.05
C GLU A 61 4.05 -11.99 24.53
N ILE A 62 4.88 -10.98 24.81
CA ILE A 62 5.28 -10.61 26.18
C ILE A 62 4.13 -9.92 26.92
N THR A 63 3.45 -8.98 26.26
CA THR A 63 2.37 -8.19 26.87
C THR A 63 1.03 -8.92 26.89
N ASN A 64 0.92 -10.01 26.14
CA ASN A 64 -0.29 -10.78 25.89
C ASN A 64 -1.48 -9.94 25.35
N LYS A 65 -1.21 -8.79 24.73
CA LYS A 65 -2.21 -7.90 24.13
C LYS A 65 -2.58 -8.39 22.73
N LEU A 66 -3.48 -9.37 22.66
CA LEU A 66 -3.87 -9.99 21.38
C LEU A 66 -4.62 -9.03 20.43
N GLU A 67 -5.25 -7.97 20.92
CA GLU A 67 -5.89 -6.96 20.06
C GLU A 67 -4.87 -6.22 19.17
N ASP A 68 -3.69 -5.93 19.73
CA ASP A 68 -2.60 -5.26 19.03
C ASP A 68 -2.10 -6.07 17.82
N PHE A 69 -2.24 -7.40 17.87
CA PHE A 69 -1.88 -8.27 16.75
C PHE A 69 -2.71 -7.95 15.50
N ARG A 70 -4.04 -7.90 15.63
CA ARG A 70 -4.92 -7.59 14.49
C ARG A 70 -4.71 -6.15 14.03
N LEU A 71 -4.62 -5.19 14.95
CA LEU A 71 -4.39 -3.78 14.62
C LEU A 71 -3.10 -3.60 13.82
N TYR A 72 -2.00 -4.22 14.28
CA TYR A 72 -0.73 -4.19 13.58
C TYR A 72 -0.80 -4.88 12.22
N TRP A 73 -1.41 -6.07 12.14
CA TRP A 73 -1.46 -6.85 10.91
C TRP A 73 -2.31 -6.16 9.83
N ASP A 74 -3.46 -5.62 10.21
CA ASP A 74 -4.32 -4.84 9.32
C ASP A 74 -3.62 -3.56 8.85
N TRP A 75 -2.89 -2.86 9.74
CA TRP A 75 -2.09 -1.71 9.35
C TRP A 75 -0.95 -2.09 8.39
N LEU A 76 -0.25 -3.19 8.65
CA LEU A 76 0.83 -3.67 7.80
C LEU A 76 0.34 -3.94 6.37
N LEU A 77 -0.78 -4.65 6.23
CA LEU A 77 -1.37 -4.97 4.92
C LEU A 77 -2.01 -3.75 4.25
N GLY A 78 -2.79 -2.99 5.00
CA GLY A 78 -3.63 -1.92 4.49
C GLY A 78 -2.88 -0.63 4.17
N VAL A 79 -1.81 -0.36 4.91
CA VAL A 79 -1.05 0.89 4.85
C VAL A 79 0.39 0.60 4.44
N LYS A 80 1.12 -0.15 5.28
CA LYS A 80 2.59 -0.13 5.18
C LYS A 80 3.15 -0.84 3.96
N LEU A 81 2.61 -2.01 3.61
CA LEU A 81 3.02 -2.71 2.40
C LEU A 81 2.61 -1.94 1.14
N LYS A 82 1.45 -1.27 1.14
CA LYS A 82 1.03 -0.43 0.01
C LYS A 82 1.97 0.76 -0.19
N GLU A 83 2.41 1.40 0.89
CA GLU A 83 3.42 2.47 0.82
C GLU A 83 4.70 1.98 0.17
N TYR A 84 5.24 0.85 0.62
CA TYR A 84 6.45 0.27 0.04
C TYR A 84 6.26 -0.16 -1.42
N THR A 85 5.10 -0.73 -1.75
CA THR A 85 4.78 -1.03 -3.14
C THR A 85 4.70 0.21 -4.01
N ARG A 86 4.11 1.31 -3.51
CA ARG A 86 4.09 2.58 -4.25
C ARG A 86 5.50 3.10 -4.51
N LYS A 87 6.42 3.01 -3.54
CA LYS A 87 7.83 3.42 -3.73
C LYS A 87 8.51 2.68 -4.88
N VAL A 88 8.18 1.40 -5.08
CA VAL A 88 8.85 0.55 -6.07
C VAL A 88 8.14 0.54 -7.42
N LEU A 89 6.80 0.53 -7.43
CA LEU A 89 5.98 0.27 -8.61
C LEU A 89 5.27 1.50 -9.19
N CYS A 90 5.42 2.70 -8.61
CA CYS A 90 4.81 3.90 -9.18
C CYS A 90 5.77 4.66 -10.13
N PRO A 91 5.23 5.33 -11.17
CA PRO A 91 5.98 6.32 -11.93
C PRO A 91 6.44 7.47 -11.02
N PRO A 92 7.61 8.10 -11.20
CA PRO A 92 8.63 7.92 -12.25
C PRO A 92 9.66 6.80 -11.97
N VAL A 93 9.57 6.16 -10.80
CA VAL A 93 10.52 5.13 -10.33
C VAL A 93 10.40 3.83 -11.15
N CYS A 94 9.19 3.58 -11.68
CA CYS A 94 8.81 2.43 -12.47
C CYS A 94 8.24 2.89 -13.82
N ARG A 95 8.91 2.57 -14.94
CA ARG A 95 8.48 2.98 -16.30
C ARG A 95 7.60 1.97 -17.02
N MET A 96 7.89 0.67 -16.92
CA MET A 96 7.10 -0.41 -17.53
C MET A 96 7.06 -1.62 -16.60
N GLU A 97 8.24 -2.08 -16.21
CA GLU A 97 8.40 -3.11 -15.20
C GLU A 97 9.55 -2.76 -14.26
N LYS A 98 9.51 -3.32 -13.05
CA LYS A 98 10.57 -3.20 -12.06
C LYS A 98 10.79 -4.53 -11.37
N SER A 99 12.06 -4.83 -11.08
CA SER A 99 12.40 -5.97 -10.26
C SER A 99 12.01 -5.70 -8.80
N ALA A 100 11.07 -6.49 -8.29
CA ALA A 100 10.59 -6.42 -6.91
C ALA A 100 10.39 -7.84 -6.37
N ILE A 101 10.34 -7.98 -5.04
CA ILE A 101 9.91 -9.21 -4.40
C ILE A 101 8.39 -9.24 -4.45
N ASN A 102 7.83 -10.21 -5.15
CA ASN A 102 6.39 -10.43 -5.18
C ASN A 102 5.93 -11.08 -3.88
N CYS A 103 4.93 -10.47 -3.23
CA CYS A 103 4.46 -10.89 -1.93
C CYS A 103 3.70 -12.23 -1.96
N THR A 104 3.15 -12.63 -3.10
CA THR A 104 2.47 -13.92 -3.29
C THR A 104 3.45 -15.06 -3.49
N THR A 105 4.42 -14.88 -4.39
CA THR A 105 5.38 -15.94 -4.75
C THR A 105 6.60 -15.97 -3.82
N CYS A 106 6.81 -14.92 -3.02
CA CYS A 106 8.02 -14.68 -2.22
C CYS A 106 9.32 -14.67 -3.05
N LYS A 107 9.24 -14.42 -4.37
CA LYS A 107 10.38 -14.42 -5.28
C LYS A 107 10.63 -13.03 -5.83
N LYS A 108 11.91 -12.72 -6.07
CA LYS A 108 12.31 -11.54 -6.85
C LYS A 108 11.94 -11.80 -8.31
N GLN A 109 11.09 -10.95 -8.87
CA GLN A 109 10.57 -11.09 -10.24
C GLN A 109 10.34 -9.73 -10.88
N SER A 110 10.24 -9.68 -12.21
CA SER A 110 9.79 -8.49 -12.91
C SER A 110 8.31 -8.30 -12.64
N MET A 111 7.92 -7.12 -12.17
CA MET A 111 6.53 -6.76 -11.90
C MET A 111 6.17 -5.53 -12.71
N THR A 112 5.00 -5.57 -13.35
CA THR A 112 4.44 -4.42 -14.07
C THR A 112 4.20 -3.27 -13.11
N CYS A 113 4.53 -2.05 -13.56
CA CYS A 113 4.28 -0.84 -12.80
C CYS A 113 2.79 -0.64 -12.54
N TRP A 114 2.47 -0.04 -11.40
CA TRP A 114 1.11 0.38 -11.12
C TRP A 114 0.73 1.60 -11.95
N THR A 115 -0.56 1.69 -12.32
CA THR A 115 -1.10 2.85 -13.01
C THR A 115 -1.07 4.08 -12.11
N ILE A 116 -1.03 5.28 -12.71
CA ILE A 116 -1.05 6.56 -11.98
C ILE A 116 -2.27 6.63 -11.05
N THR A 117 -3.45 6.24 -11.54
CA THR A 117 -4.70 6.20 -10.74
C THR A 117 -4.59 5.32 -9.50
N LYS A 118 -3.89 4.20 -9.58
CA LYS A 118 -3.66 3.29 -8.44
C LYS A 118 -2.61 3.84 -7.48
N CYS A 119 -1.64 4.57 -8.01
CA CYS A 119 -0.58 5.21 -7.22
C CYS A 119 -1.06 6.47 -6.49
N TYR A 120 -1.97 7.23 -7.09
CA TYR A 120 -2.42 8.54 -6.62
C TYR A 120 -3.93 8.67 -6.83
N PRO A 121 -4.76 8.00 -6.01
CA PRO A 121 -6.21 7.99 -6.20
C PRO A 121 -6.88 9.35 -5.92
N GLU A 122 -6.23 10.23 -5.16
CA GLU A 122 -6.75 11.56 -4.79
C GLU A 122 -6.17 12.70 -5.64
N GLU A 123 -5.19 12.42 -6.51
CA GLU A 123 -4.68 13.45 -7.39
C GLU A 123 -5.60 13.61 -8.59
N MET A 124 -5.99 14.86 -8.89
CA MET A 124 -6.77 15.19 -10.06
C MET A 124 -6.05 14.68 -11.30
N ASP A 125 -6.78 13.94 -12.14
CA ASP A 125 -6.22 13.40 -13.37
C ASP A 125 -5.70 14.56 -14.23
N LEU A 126 -4.63 14.35 -15.00
CA LEU A 126 -4.02 15.38 -15.84
C LEU A 126 -5.06 16.01 -16.78
N VAL A 127 -6.05 15.20 -17.19
CA VAL A 127 -7.21 15.61 -17.99
C VAL A 127 -8.11 16.59 -17.24
N GLN A 128 -8.36 16.37 -15.94
CA GLN A 128 -9.16 17.28 -15.11
C GLN A 128 -8.43 18.61 -14.91
N LEU A 129 -7.11 18.57 -14.71
CA LEU A 129 -6.29 19.78 -14.63
C LEU A 129 -6.35 20.59 -15.93
N ILE A 130 -6.22 19.92 -17.09
CA ILE A 130 -6.34 20.55 -18.42
C ILE A 130 -7.73 21.15 -18.61
N LEU A 131 -8.79 20.45 -18.23
CA LEU A 131 -10.17 20.95 -18.32
C LEU A 131 -10.39 22.20 -17.45
N VAL A 132 -9.89 22.22 -16.22
CA VAL A 132 -10.00 23.39 -15.33
C VAL A 132 -9.22 24.58 -15.88
N LEU A 133 -7.99 24.35 -16.36
CA LEU A 133 -7.18 25.40 -16.98
C LEU A 133 -7.85 25.95 -18.24
N ALA A 134 -8.31 25.09 -19.14
CA ALA A 134 -9.03 25.50 -20.35
C ALA A 134 -10.30 26.28 -20.00
N GLY A 135 -11.10 25.81 -19.06
CA GLY A 135 -12.32 26.48 -18.61
C GLY A 135 -12.07 27.87 -18.02
N SER A 136 -11.08 28.01 -17.14
CA SER A 136 -10.72 29.30 -16.55
C SER A 136 -10.18 30.30 -17.58
N SER A 137 -9.42 29.82 -18.58
CA SER A 137 -8.93 30.66 -19.67
C SER A 137 -10.06 31.16 -20.58
N ALA A 138 -11.01 30.30 -20.93
CA ALA A 138 -12.17 30.68 -21.73
C ALA A 138 -13.05 31.69 -20.99
N PHE A 139 -13.26 31.50 -19.68
CA PHE A 139 -13.99 32.45 -18.85
C PHE A 139 -13.32 33.83 -18.82
N SER A 140 -11.99 33.86 -18.68
CA SER A 140 -11.22 35.11 -18.68
C SER A 140 -11.33 35.85 -20.01
N MET A 141 -11.29 35.13 -21.13
CA MET A 141 -11.50 35.71 -22.47
C MET A 141 -12.91 36.26 -22.66
N LEU A 142 -13.94 35.55 -22.19
CA LEU A 142 -15.34 36.01 -22.27
C LEU A 142 -15.54 37.27 -21.44
N VAL A 143 -15.02 37.31 -20.21
CA VAL A 143 -15.09 38.51 -19.37
C VAL A 143 -14.38 39.68 -20.05
N GLY A 144 -13.17 39.48 -20.58
CA GLY A 144 -12.45 40.52 -21.34
C GLY A 144 -13.24 41.02 -22.55
N PHE A 145 -13.87 40.13 -23.31
CA PHE A 145 -14.70 40.52 -24.46
C PHE A 145 -15.92 41.34 -24.05
N VAL A 146 -16.63 40.93 -22.99
CA VAL A 146 -17.78 41.68 -22.46
C VAL A 146 -17.35 43.06 -22.00
N VAL A 147 -16.25 43.20 -21.26
CA VAL A 147 -15.74 44.51 -20.84
C VAL A 147 -15.43 45.40 -22.05
N CYS A 148 -14.73 44.87 -23.06
CA CYS A 148 -14.42 45.62 -24.28
C CYS A 148 -15.65 46.03 -25.11
N CYS A 149 -16.76 45.29 -25.06
CA CYS A 149 -17.97 45.62 -25.83
C CYS A 149 -18.88 46.63 -25.12
N PHE A 150 -18.71 46.84 -23.82
CA PHE A 150 -19.55 47.74 -23.01
C PHE A 150 -18.82 49.02 -22.58
N GLU A 151 -17.60 49.25 -23.07
CA GLU A 151 -16.82 50.49 -22.97
C GLU A 151 -16.87 51.26 -24.31
#